data_AF-A0A923IWI3-F1
#
_entry.id   AF-A0A923IWI3-F1
#
_cell.length_a   1.000
_cell.length_b   1.000
_cell.length_c   1.000
_cell.angle_alpha   90.00
_cell.angle_beta   90.00
_cell.angle_gamma   90.00
#
_symmetry.space_group_name_H-M   'P 1'
#
loop_
_entity.id
_entity.type
_entity.pdbx_description
1 polymer ?
#
loop_
_entity_poly.entity_id
_entity_poly.type
_entity_poly.pdbx_seq_one_letter_code
_entity_poly.pdbx_strand_id
1 'polypeptide(L)'
;MNNTTALNKLTDIWNKYNQVRLAGDKKTANKLLADYIGLLKQEDQKDIKIFVDNICSLTLDTDDKIISNNGTEVSEKDTRIQHPLFKEIILPILKDQYKKDSAKHIKWIGQLEQFFYSDYTTTITFLRELNITEYFEARYFFEKSFAINNSQNTLTLLLNRMAKTINFYTHEVPMGVLVNPDVLAEELIIFRQYWQQSNTKNIWEATLTEWELISKHWTLYVATKNKYDSFETYLNTSGIQLN
;
A
#
# COMPACT_ATOMS: atom_id res chain seq x y z
N MET A 1 13.27 0.05 -38.31
CA MET A 1 13.63 -1.39 -38.31
C MET A 1 14.39 -1.84 -37.05
N ASN A 2 14.64 -0.98 -36.04
CA ASN A 2 15.39 -1.35 -34.82
C ASN A 2 14.53 -1.84 -33.64
N ASN A 3 13.24 -1.48 -33.54
CA ASN A 3 12.41 -1.81 -32.35
C ASN A 3 12.16 -3.31 -32.15
N THR A 4 12.02 -4.09 -33.22
CA THR A 4 11.71 -5.53 -33.09
C THR A 4 12.87 -6.31 -32.47
N THR A 5 14.12 -5.95 -32.79
CA THR A 5 15.32 -6.61 -32.25
C THR A 5 15.57 -6.25 -30.79
N ALA A 6 15.32 -5.00 -30.41
CA ALA A 6 15.47 -4.54 -29.02
C ALA A 6 14.41 -5.16 -28.09
N LEU A 7 13.15 -5.21 -28.53
CA LEU A 7 12.05 -5.83 -27.78
C LEU A 7 12.25 -7.34 -27.58
N ASN A 8 12.73 -8.05 -28.61
CA ASN A 8 13.06 -9.47 -28.49
C ASN A 8 14.18 -9.69 -27.47
N LYS A 9 15.22 -8.85 -27.50
CA LYS A 9 16.35 -8.92 -26.55
C LYS A 9 15.92 -8.64 -25.11
N LEU A 10 15.04 -7.67 -24.89
CA LEU A 10 14.46 -7.38 -23.56
C LEU A 10 13.65 -8.58 -23.04
N THR A 11 12.81 -9.16 -23.91
CA THR A 11 11.99 -10.33 -23.56
C THR A 11 12.87 -11.53 -23.20
N ASP A 12 13.92 -11.78 -23.98
CA ASP A 12 14.86 -12.89 -23.73
C ASP A 12 15.61 -12.74 -22.40
N ILE A 13 16.09 -11.53 -22.10
CA ILE A 13 16.81 -11.27 -20.84
C ILE A 13 15.86 -11.35 -19.65
N TRP A 14 14.63 -10.85 -19.76
CA TRP A 14 13.62 -10.96 -18.70
C TRP A 14 13.26 -12.41 -18.40
N ASN A 15 13.03 -13.22 -19.44
CA ASN A 15 12.74 -14.64 -19.29
C ASN A 15 13.92 -15.38 -18.65
N LYS A 16 15.14 -15.11 -19.12
CA LYS A 16 16.36 -15.70 -18.55
C LYS A 16 16.58 -15.27 -17.10
N TYR A 17 16.32 -14.00 -16.78
CA TYR A 17 16.38 -13.49 -15.41
C TYR A 17 15.46 -14.30 -14.49
N ASN A 18 14.19 -14.47 -14.87
CA ASN A 18 13.22 -15.22 -14.08
C ASN A 18 13.60 -16.69 -13.93
N GLN A 19 14.03 -17.35 -15.00
CA GLN A 19 14.50 -18.74 -14.95
C GLN A 19 15.66 -18.90 -13.95
N VAL A 20 16.69 -18.06 -14.04
CA VAL A 20 17.87 -18.12 -13.18
C VAL A 20 17.53 -17.78 -11.72
N ARG A 21 16.64 -16.80 -11.52
CA ARG A 21 16.14 -16.40 -10.20
C ARG A 21 15.40 -17.54 -9.51
N LEU A 22 14.49 -18.20 -10.21
CA LEU A 22 13.71 -19.32 -9.68
C LEU A 22 14.59 -20.54 -9.40
N ALA A 23 15.68 -20.73 -10.16
CA ALA A 23 16.70 -21.73 -9.88
C ALA A 23 17.61 -21.39 -8.68
N GLY A 24 17.50 -20.19 -8.10
CA GLY A 24 18.23 -19.78 -6.90
C GLY A 24 19.62 -19.17 -7.13
N ASP A 25 20.07 -18.99 -8.39
CA ASP A 25 21.36 -18.33 -8.68
C ASP A 25 21.23 -16.80 -8.62
N LYS A 26 21.35 -16.28 -7.39
CA LYS A 26 21.24 -14.85 -7.09
C LYS A 26 22.26 -14.00 -7.83
N LYS A 27 23.50 -14.47 -8.00
CA LYS A 27 24.58 -13.68 -8.60
C LYS A 27 24.30 -13.44 -10.08
N THR A 28 23.95 -14.49 -10.80
CA THR A 28 23.63 -14.39 -12.22
C THR A 28 22.31 -13.65 -12.44
N ALA A 29 21.29 -13.90 -11.61
CA ALA A 29 20.03 -13.17 -11.68
C ALA A 29 20.22 -11.65 -11.49
N ASN A 30 21.01 -11.22 -10.50
CA ASN A 30 21.27 -9.79 -10.27
C ASN A 30 22.01 -9.14 -11.45
N LYS A 31 22.95 -9.85 -12.09
CA LYS A 31 23.62 -9.36 -13.30
C LYS A 31 22.62 -9.20 -14.45
N LEU A 32 21.79 -10.21 -14.70
CA LEU A 32 20.77 -10.17 -15.76
C LEU A 32 19.77 -9.03 -15.52
N LEU A 33 19.38 -8.78 -14.26
CA LEU A 33 18.51 -7.66 -13.91
C LEU A 33 19.16 -6.31 -14.20
N ALA A 34 20.44 -6.14 -13.89
CA ALA A 34 21.17 -4.91 -14.19
C ALA A 34 21.30 -4.69 -15.71
N ASP A 35 21.62 -5.75 -16.47
CA ASP A 35 21.69 -5.71 -17.93
C ASP A 35 20.32 -5.35 -18.53
N TYR A 36 19.25 -5.94 -18.00
CA TYR A 36 17.87 -5.66 -18.39
C TYR A 36 17.48 -4.19 -18.16
N ILE A 37 17.76 -3.66 -16.96
CA ILE A 37 17.51 -2.24 -16.63
C ILE A 37 18.33 -1.32 -17.55
N GLY A 38 19.59 -1.68 -17.82
CA GLY A 38 20.45 -0.94 -18.73
C GLY A 38 19.89 -0.84 -20.15
N LEU A 39 19.26 -1.91 -20.65
CA LEU A 39 18.58 -1.91 -21.95
C LEU A 39 17.28 -1.11 -21.92
N LEU A 40 16.46 -1.28 -20.87
CA LEU A 40 15.21 -0.52 -20.74
C LEU A 40 15.45 0.99 -20.76
N LYS A 41 16.54 1.47 -20.16
CA LYS A 41 16.91 2.90 -20.18
C LYS A 41 17.31 3.44 -21.55
N GLN A 42 17.58 2.57 -22.52
CA GLN A 42 17.90 2.95 -23.91
C GLN A 42 16.64 3.06 -24.78
N GLU A 43 15.52 2.50 -24.32
CA GLU A 43 14.23 2.61 -25.00
C GLU A 43 13.65 4.02 -24.83
N ASP A 44 12.71 4.38 -25.71
CA ASP A 44 12.01 5.64 -25.56
C ASP A 44 11.05 5.63 -24.36
N GLN A 45 10.70 6.84 -23.88
CA GLN A 45 9.87 6.99 -22.68
C GLN A 45 8.47 6.37 -22.82
N LYS A 46 7.93 6.28 -24.05
CA LYS A 46 6.62 5.69 -24.31
C LYS A 46 6.68 4.17 -24.14
N ASP A 47 7.72 3.54 -24.67
CA ASP A 47 7.92 2.10 -24.56
C ASP A 47 8.23 1.68 -23.11
N ILE A 48 9.03 2.47 -22.38
CA ILE A 48 9.23 2.26 -20.94
C ILE A 48 7.90 2.36 -20.18
N LYS A 49 7.07 3.35 -20.51
CA LYS A 49 5.76 3.48 -19.87
C LYS A 49 4.88 2.27 -20.17
N ILE A 50 4.82 1.78 -21.42
CA ILE A 50 4.04 0.59 -21.77
C ILE A 50 4.51 -0.61 -20.95
N PHE A 51 5.82 -0.78 -20.79
CA PHE A 51 6.38 -1.82 -19.92
C PHE A 51 5.91 -1.67 -18.46
N VAL A 52 6.03 -0.47 -17.88
CA VAL A 52 5.61 -0.20 -16.50
C VAL A 52 4.12 -0.46 -16.32
N ASP A 53 3.28 0.02 -17.25
CA ASP A 53 1.85 -0.22 -17.23
C ASP A 53 1.55 -1.73 -17.21
N ASN A 54 2.24 -2.51 -18.05
CA ASN A 54 2.03 -3.95 -18.15
C ASN A 54 2.44 -4.68 -16.87
N ILE A 55 3.65 -4.46 -16.37
CA ILE A 55 4.13 -5.16 -15.16
C ILE A 55 3.32 -4.77 -13.93
N CYS A 56 2.98 -3.48 -13.76
CA CYS A 56 2.16 -3.04 -12.64
C CYS A 56 0.73 -3.57 -12.75
N SER A 57 0.13 -3.63 -13.95
CA SER A 57 -1.21 -4.21 -14.09
C SER A 57 -1.21 -5.71 -13.75
N LEU A 58 -0.24 -6.47 -14.25
CA LEU A 58 -0.11 -7.91 -13.96
C LEU A 58 0.14 -8.21 -12.48
N THR A 59 0.80 -7.30 -11.76
CA THR A 59 1.20 -7.52 -10.36
C THR A 59 0.23 -6.91 -9.35
N LEU A 60 -0.41 -5.79 -9.69
CA LEU A 60 -1.17 -4.95 -8.74
C LEU A 60 -2.67 -4.88 -9.03
N ASP A 61 -3.13 -5.21 -10.25
CA ASP A 61 -4.55 -5.18 -10.58
C ASP A 61 -5.24 -6.54 -10.36
N THR A 62 -4.50 -7.60 -10.02
CA THR A 62 -5.03 -8.96 -9.87
C THR A 62 -5.61 -9.26 -8.48
N ASP A 63 -5.24 -8.51 -7.45
CA ASP A 63 -5.69 -8.72 -6.07
C ASP A 63 -5.94 -7.36 -5.38
N ASP A 64 -6.96 -7.25 -4.52
CA ASP A 64 -7.20 -6.10 -3.62
C ASP A 64 -6.15 -6.03 -2.47
N LYS A 65 -4.93 -6.49 -2.74
CA LYS A 65 -3.83 -6.58 -1.78
C LYS A 65 -2.85 -5.43 -1.98
N ILE A 66 -2.37 -4.91 -0.86
CA ILE A 66 -1.22 -4.02 -0.79
C ILE A 66 0.01 -4.91 -0.65
N ILE A 67 1.07 -4.66 -1.44
CA ILE A 67 2.33 -5.39 -1.28
C ILE A 67 2.99 -4.85 -0.01
N SER A 68 2.72 -5.51 1.11
CA SER A 68 3.20 -5.11 2.44
C SER A 68 4.31 -6.00 3.00
N ASN A 69 4.67 -7.10 2.33
CA ASN A 69 5.70 -8.03 2.79
C ASN A 69 6.36 -8.83 1.64
N ASN A 70 7.63 -9.20 1.83
CA ASN A 70 8.40 -10.15 1.01
C ASN A 70 7.91 -11.60 1.18
N GLY A 71 6.60 -11.82 1.31
CA GLY A 71 6.02 -13.14 1.52
C GLY A 71 6.35 -14.12 0.39
N THR A 72 6.30 -15.41 0.69
CA THR A 72 6.60 -16.51 -0.24
C THR A 72 5.78 -16.41 -1.53
N GLU A 73 4.52 -15.97 -1.43
CA GLU A 73 3.61 -15.74 -2.57
C GLU A 73 4.13 -14.71 -3.59
N VAL A 74 4.84 -13.67 -3.13
CA VAL A 74 5.45 -12.65 -3.99
C VAL A 74 6.77 -13.17 -4.58
N SER A 75 7.44 -14.08 -3.87
CA SER A 75 8.74 -14.63 -4.25
C SER A 75 8.67 -15.61 -5.43
N GLU A 76 7.52 -16.26 -5.65
CA GLU A 76 7.34 -17.30 -6.68
C GLU A 76 6.73 -16.78 -7.99
N LYS A 77 6.18 -15.55 -8.03
CA LYS A 77 5.57 -15.00 -9.26
C LYS A 77 6.62 -14.58 -10.30
N ASP A 78 6.36 -14.91 -11.57
CA ASP A 78 7.17 -14.50 -12.74
C ASP A 78 7.20 -12.97 -12.96
N THR A 79 6.29 -12.24 -12.33
CA THR A 79 6.11 -10.79 -12.46
C THR A 79 6.58 -10.01 -11.23
N ARG A 80 7.41 -10.62 -10.37
CA ARG A 80 7.95 -9.96 -9.17
C ARG A 80 8.72 -8.70 -9.51
N ILE A 81 8.30 -7.57 -8.94
CA ILE A 81 9.04 -6.32 -9.00
C ILE A 81 10.20 -6.38 -8.00
N GLN A 82 11.42 -6.12 -8.45
CA GLN A 82 12.61 -6.00 -7.60
C GLN A 82 12.93 -4.55 -7.29
N HIS A 83 13.60 -4.27 -6.16
CA HIS A 83 13.98 -2.90 -5.77
C HIS A 83 14.75 -2.13 -6.86
N PRO A 84 15.75 -2.70 -7.56
CA PRO A 84 16.44 -1.98 -8.64
C PRO A 84 15.50 -1.61 -9.80
N LEU A 85 14.63 -2.54 -10.22
CA LEU A 85 13.64 -2.28 -11.28
C LEU A 85 12.62 -1.22 -10.84
N PHE A 86 12.15 -1.31 -9.59
CA PHE A 86 11.26 -0.32 -9.01
C PHE A 86 11.90 1.07 -9.05
N LYS A 87 13.10 1.22 -8.50
CA LYS A 87 13.78 2.51 -8.34
C LYS A 87 14.14 3.15 -9.68
N GLU A 88 14.69 2.36 -10.59
CA GLU A 88 15.33 2.89 -11.80
C GLU A 88 14.39 3.01 -12.99
N ILE A 89 13.29 2.23 -13.03
CA ILE A 89 12.37 2.19 -14.16
C ILE A 89 10.95 2.56 -13.76
N ILE A 90 10.38 1.90 -12.75
CA ILE A 90 8.95 2.05 -12.39
C ILE A 90 8.69 3.40 -11.74
N LEU A 91 9.46 3.76 -10.71
CA LEU A 91 9.23 4.95 -9.89
C LEU A 91 9.29 6.26 -10.70
N PRO A 92 10.21 6.45 -11.67
CA PRO A 92 10.18 7.62 -12.56
C PRO A 92 8.87 7.74 -13.35
N ILE A 93 8.35 6.63 -13.90
CA ILE A 93 7.06 6.64 -14.60
C ILE A 93 5.92 6.96 -13.64
N LEU A 94 5.89 6.34 -12.46
CA LEU A 94 4.85 6.62 -11.46
C LEU A 94 4.85 8.09 -11.02
N LYS A 95 6.04 8.69 -10.83
CA LYS A 95 6.18 10.13 -10.55
C LYS A 95 5.58 10.99 -11.66
N ASP A 96 5.94 10.72 -12.90
CA ASP A 96 5.44 11.50 -14.05
C ASP A 96 3.93 11.36 -14.21
N GLN A 97 3.38 10.18 -13.92
CA GLN A 97 1.94 9.92 -14.00
C GLN A 97 1.17 10.50 -12.81
N TYR A 98 1.78 10.56 -11.61
CA TYR A 98 1.23 11.27 -10.46
C TYR A 98 1.03 12.75 -10.79
N LYS A 99 2.03 13.40 -11.43
CA LYS A 99 1.95 14.81 -11.83
C LYS A 99 0.89 15.08 -12.92
N LYS A 100 0.41 14.03 -13.58
CA LYS A 100 -0.66 14.06 -14.58
C LYS A 100 -2.02 13.63 -14.01
N ASP A 101 -2.12 13.51 -12.68
CA ASP A 101 -3.30 13.04 -11.96
C ASP A 101 -3.88 11.73 -12.52
N SER A 102 -3.00 10.79 -12.90
CA SER A 102 -3.47 9.49 -13.32
C SER A 102 -3.89 8.65 -12.12
N ALA A 103 -5.20 8.55 -11.84
CA ALA A 103 -5.76 7.73 -10.76
C ALA A 103 -5.12 6.33 -10.67
N LYS A 104 -5.06 5.60 -11.80
CA LYS A 104 -4.47 4.25 -11.88
C LYS A 104 -3.04 4.18 -11.32
N HIS A 105 -2.15 5.09 -11.70
CA HIS A 105 -0.76 5.08 -11.26
C HIS A 105 -0.62 5.58 -9.81
N ILE A 106 -1.47 6.51 -9.39
CA ILE A 106 -1.52 6.98 -7.99
C ILE A 106 -1.94 5.83 -7.07
N LYS A 107 -2.95 5.05 -7.45
CA LYS A 107 -3.33 3.81 -6.75
C LYS A 107 -2.12 2.86 -6.63
N TRP A 108 -1.39 2.64 -7.72
CA TRP A 108 -0.21 1.76 -7.70
C TRP A 108 0.90 2.25 -6.78
N ILE A 109 1.12 3.56 -6.66
CA ILE A 109 2.06 4.12 -5.68
C ILE A 109 1.69 3.64 -4.27
N GLY A 110 0.41 3.76 -3.87
CA GLY A 110 -0.07 3.27 -2.58
C GLY A 110 0.08 1.76 -2.40
N GLN A 111 -0.17 0.96 -3.45
CA GLN A 111 -0.02 -0.51 -3.39
C GLN A 111 1.44 -0.98 -3.28
N LEU A 112 2.41 -0.14 -3.65
CA LEU A 112 3.85 -0.42 -3.59
C LEU A 112 4.49 0.07 -2.28
N GLU A 113 3.70 0.28 -1.22
CA GLU A 113 4.11 0.77 0.10
C GLU A 113 5.43 0.17 0.62
N GLN A 114 5.63 -1.14 0.50
CA GLN A 114 6.86 -1.81 0.95
C GLN A 114 8.14 -1.24 0.30
N PHE A 115 8.09 -0.87 -0.98
CA PHE A 115 9.26 -0.31 -1.67
C PHE A 115 9.68 1.02 -1.08
N PHE A 116 8.72 1.80 -0.55
CA PHE A 116 9.00 3.08 0.08
C PHE A 116 9.55 2.93 1.51
N TYR A 117 9.15 1.89 2.25
CA TYR A 117 9.70 1.66 3.59
C TYR A 117 11.10 1.03 3.59
N SER A 118 11.49 0.36 2.50
CA SER A 118 12.80 -0.30 2.40
C SER A 118 13.97 0.62 1.99
N ASP A 119 13.70 1.78 1.37
CA ASP A 119 14.74 2.70 0.86
C ASP A 119 14.37 4.14 1.17
N TYR A 120 14.75 4.59 2.37
CA TYR A 120 14.49 5.93 2.88
C TYR A 120 14.95 7.05 1.92
N THR A 121 16.12 6.90 1.29
CA THR A 121 16.69 7.93 0.42
C THR A 121 15.85 8.10 -0.84
N THR A 122 15.46 7.00 -1.47
CA THR A 122 14.60 7.01 -2.65
C THR A 122 13.23 7.61 -2.31
N THR A 123 12.66 7.22 -1.17
CA THR A 123 11.34 7.70 -0.72
C THR A 123 11.32 9.19 -0.47
N ILE A 124 12.25 9.72 0.32
CA ILE A 124 12.30 11.16 0.61
C ILE A 124 12.54 11.98 -0.66
N THR A 125 13.37 11.48 -1.57
CA THR A 125 13.60 12.15 -2.86
C THR A 125 12.30 12.21 -3.67
N PHE A 126 11.62 11.07 -3.81
CA PHE A 126 10.35 10.98 -4.52
C PHE A 126 9.28 11.92 -3.93
N LEU A 127 9.09 11.90 -2.61
CA LEU A 127 8.09 12.73 -1.94
C LEU A 127 8.40 14.23 -2.11
N ARG A 128 9.66 14.65 -1.99
CA ARG A 128 10.08 16.03 -2.25
C ARG A 128 9.81 16.47 -3.69
N GLU A 129 10.08 15.61 -4.68
CA GLU A 129 9.79 15.90 -6.09
C GLU A 129 8.28 16.03 -6.39
N LEU A 130 7.43 15.55 -5.49
CA LEU A 130 5.97 15.67 -5.52
C LEU A 130 5.45 16.78 -4.59
N ASN A 131 6.32 17.54 -3.92
CA ASN A 131 5.97 18.53 -2.89
C ASN A 131 5.15 17.94 -1.73
N ILE A 132 5.41 16.68 -1.37
CA ILE A 132 4.84 16.02 -0.20
C ILE A 132 5.87 16.12 0.93
N THR A 133 5.52 16.84 2.00
CA THR A 133 6.44 17.20 3.09
C THR A 133 6.54 16.16 4.20
N GLU A 134 5.70 15.13 4.16
CA GLU A 134 5.54 14.14 5.22
C GLU A 134 6.21 12.80 4.88
N TYR A 135 6.00 11.80 5.74
CA TYR A 135 6.41 10.43 5.48
C TYR A 135 5.53 9.79 4.40
N PHE A 136 5.96 8.64 3.86
CA PHE A 136 5.14 7.91 2.91
C PHE A 136 3.93 7.29 3.62
N GLU A 137 2.73 7.74 3.24
CA GLU A 137 1.47 7.18 3.73
C GLU A 137 0.64 6.65 2.54
N ALA A 138 0.41 5.34 2.50
CA ALA A 138 -0.34 4.71 1.40
C ALA A 138 -1.77 5.24 1.30
N ARG A 139 -2.42 5.53 2.44
CA ARG A 139 -3.78 6.10 2.49
C ARG A 139 -3.90 7.36 1.65
N TYR A 140 -2.94 8.28 1.75
CA TYR A 140 -2.94 9.54 0.98
C TYR A 140 -3.07 9.28 -0.53
N PHE A 141 -2.33 8.30 -1.05
CA PHE A 141 -2.38 7.96 -2.48
C PHE A 141 -3.71 7.31 -2.87
N PHE A 142 -4.29 6.47 -2.00
CA PHE A 142 -5.60 5.88 -2.29
C PHE A 142 -6.72 6.93 -2.26
N GLU A 143 -6.73 7.84 -1.28
CA GLU A 143 -7.68 8.95 -1.21
C GLU A 143 -7.60 9.83 -2.46
N LYS A 144 -6.37 10.24 -2.85
CA LYS A 144 -6.16 11.02 -4.07
C LYS A 144 -6.62 10.26 -5.32
N SER A 145 -6.27 8.99 -5.45
CA SER A 145 -6.71 8.18 -6.60
C SER A 145 -8.22 8.06 -6.67
N PHE A 146 -8.89 7.87 -5.54
CA PHE A 146 -10.34 7.70 -5.48
C PHE A 146 -11.05 9.02 -5.83
N ALA A 147 -10.55 10.15 -5.33
CA ALA A 147 -11.08 11.47 -5.67
C ALA A 147 -11.00 11.79 -7.17
N ILE A 148 -10.01 11.28 -7.88
CA ILE A 148 -9.88 11.45 -9.34
C ILE A 148 -10.81 10.50 -10.09
N ASN A 149 -10.89 9.25 -9.66
CA ASN A 149 -11.72 8.24 -10.28
C ASN A 149 -12.29 7.36 -9.17
N ASN A 150 -13.61 7.49 -8.93
CA ASN A 150 -14.40 6.83 -7.88
C ASN A 150 -14.49 5.29 -8.04
N SER A 151 -13.34 4.66 -8.27
CA SER A 151 -13.15 3.24 -8.49
C SER A 151 -13.37 2.47 -7.19
N GLN A 152 -14.26 1.49 -7.24
CA GLN A 152 -14.55 0.62 -6.10
C GLN A 152 -13.31 -0.18 -5.67
N ASN A 153 -12.43 -0.56 -6.61
CA ASN A 153 -11.19 -1.25 -6.27
C ASN A 153 -10.25 -0.35 -5.45
N THR A 154 -10.16 0.94 -5.80
CA THR A 154 -9.38 1.91 -5.00
C THR A 154 -10.01 2.13 -3.64
N LEU A 155 -11.35 2.21 -3.57
CA LEU A 155 -12.07 2.34 -2.30
C LEU A 155 -11.86 1.12 -1.38
N THR A 156 -11.88 -0.09 -1.94
CA THR A 156 -11.59 -1.32 -1.18
C THR A 156 -10.16 -1.28 -0.60
N LEU A 157 -9.16 -0.88 -1.40
CA LEU A 157 -7.78 -0.72 -0.92
C LEU A 157 -7.66 0.34 0.19
N LEU A 158 -8.35 1.47 0.03
CA LEU A 158 -8.41 2.54 1.04
C LEU A 158 -9.00 2.02 2.36
N LEU A 159 -10.18 1.40 2.32
CA LEU A 159 -10.84 0.84 3.48
C LEU A 159 -9.99 -0.23 4.17
N ASN A 160 -9.37 -1.13 3.39
CA ASN A 160 -8.44 -2.13 3.93
C ASN A 160 -7.23 -1.48 4.65
N ARG A 161 -6.67 -0.39 4.12
CA ARG A 161 -5.54 0.31 4.75
C ARG A 161 -5.96 1.01 6.03
N MET A 162 -7.12 1.65 6.05
CA MET A 162 -7.69 2.30 7.24
C MET A 162 -8.03 1.27 8.31
N ALA A 163 -8.63 0.14 7.92
CA ALA A 163 -8.93 -0.97 8.83
C ALA A 163 -7.69 -1.48 9.55
N LYS A 164 -6.53 -1.59 8.87
CA LYS A 164 -5.25 -1.94 9.51
C LYS A 164 -4.85 -0.93 10.59
N THR A 165 -5.00 0.37 10.32
CA THR A 165 -4.70 1.44 11.29
C THR A 165 -5.64 1.36 12.50
N ILE A 166 -6.95 1.22 12.27
CA ILE A 166 -7.94 1.12 13.34
C ILE A 166 -7.72 -0.13 14.18
N ASN A 167 -7.47 -1.28 13.55
CA ASN A 167 -7.16 -2.54 14.26
C ASN A 167 -5.90 -2.41 15.12
N PHE A 168 -4.87 -1.71 14.64
CA PHE A 168 -3.71 -1.41 15.46
C PHE A 168 -4.11 -0.57 16.68
N TYR A 169 -4.90 0.48 16.48
CA TYR A 169 -5.35 1.34 17.57
C TYR A 169 -6.20 0.62 18.61
N THR A 170 -7.12 -0.25 18.18
CA THR A 170 -7.96 -1.01 19.10
C THR A 170 -7.17 -2.11 19.82
N HIS A 171 -6.13 -2.68 19.20
CA HIS A 171 -5.24 -3.64 19.85
C HIS A 171 -4.36 -3.01 20.94
N GLU A 172 -3.97 -1.75 20.79
CA GLU A 172 -3.18 -1.01 21.79
C GLU A 172 -4.00 -0.59 23.03
N VAL A 173 -5.32 -0.79 23.01
CA VAL A 173 -6.19 -0.66 24.18
C VAL A 173 -6.18 -2.00 24.93
N PRO A 174 -5.80 -2.09 26.23
CA PRO A 174 -5.77 -1.03 27.25
C PRO A 174 -4.38 -0.46 27.58
N MET A 175 -3.32 -0.89 26.90
CA MET A 175 -1.93 -0.52 27.24
C MET A 175 -1.67 0.99 27.17
N GLY A 176 -2.53 1.76 26.50
CA GLY A 176 -2.70 3.20 26.76
C GLY A 176 -1.51 4.07 26.36
N VAL A 177 -0.57 3.56 25.57
CA VAL A 177 0.64 4.31 25.21
C VAL A 177 0.44 5.18 23.96
N LEU A 178 -0.46 4.82 23.04
CA LEU A 178 -0.40 5.36 21.67
C LEU A 178 -1.68 5.96 21.07
N VAL A 179 -2.86 5.84 21.71
CA VAL A 179 -4.11 6.29 21.06
C VAL A 179 -4.96 7.18 21.96
N ASN A 180 -4.97 8.48 21.65
CA ASN A 180 -5.95 9.43 22.17
C ASN A 180 -7.35 9.02 21.67
N PRO A 181 -8.38 8.93 22.54
CA PRO A 181 -9.75 8.65 22.13
C PRO A 181 -10.25 9.48 20.94
N ASP A 182 -9.87 10.76 20.88
CA ASP A 182 -10.29 11.67 19.81
C ASP A 182 -9.75 11.23 18.44
N VAL A 183 -8.51 10.71 18.39
CA VAL A 183 -7.87 10.23 17.15
C VAL A 183 -8.59 8.98 16.63
N LEU A 184 -8.91 8.02 17.51
CA LEU A 184 -9.67 6.83 17.12
C LEU A 184 -11.08 7.19 16.65
N ALA A 185 -11.75 8.13 17.32
CA ALA A 185 -13.08 8.59 16.92
C ALA A 185 -13.06 9.27 15.53
N GLU A 186 -12.06 10.12 15.26
CA GLU A 186 -11.89 10.76 13.95
C GLU A 186 -11.66 9.73 12.84
N GLU A 187 -10.78 8.76 13.05
CA GLU A 187 -10.53 7.69 12.07
C GLU A 187 -11.78 6.86 11.76
N LEU A 188 -12.61 6.56 12.77
CA LEU A 188 -13.87 5.83 12.58
C LEU A 188 -14.89 6.65 11.78
N ILE A 189 -14.96 7.96 12.01
CA ILE A 189 -15.83 8.86 11.23
C ILE A 189 -15.40 8.84 9.76
N ILE A 190 -14.10 8.99 9.48
CA ILE A 190 -13.60 9.00 8.10
C ILE A 190 -13.81 7.63 7.45
N PHE A 191 -13.57 6.53 8.19
CA PHE A 191 -13.82 5.19 7.69
C PHE A 191 -15.28 5.02 7.28
N ARG A 192 -16.22 5.44 8.13
CA ARG A 192 -17.66 5.37 7.88
C ARG A 192 -18.06 6.18 6.64
N GLN A 193 -17.46 7.36 6.42
CA GLN A 193 -17.72 8.19 5.24
C GLN A 193 -17.31 7.50 3.93
N TYR A 194 -16.14 6.84 3.90
CA TYR A 194 -15.72 6.06 2.73
C TYR A 194 -16.53 4.77 2.58
N TRP A 195 -16.82 4.08 3.68
CA TRP A 195 -17.61 2.84 3.67
C TRP A 195 -19.02 3.05 3.12
N GLN A 196 -19.64 4.20 3.41
CA GLN A 196 -20.96 4.56 2.85
C GLN A 196 -20.98 4.63 1.31
N GLN A 197 -19.83 4.90 0.69
CA GLN A 197 -19.64 4.95 -0.77
C GLN A 197 -19.30 3.58 -1.37
N SER A 198 -19.10 2.55 -0.53
CA SER A 198 -18.82 1.19 -0.97
C SER A 198 -20.08 0.48 -1.43
N ASN A 199 -19.96 -0.25 -2.53
CA ASN A 199 -21.01 -1.15 -3.02
C ASN A 199 -21.13 -2.43 -2.16
N THR A 200 -20.11 -2.76 -1.36
CA THR A 200 -20.04 -3.97 -0.53
C THR A 200 -20.07 -3.63 0.96
N LYS A 201 -21.26 -3.23 1.45
CA LYS A 201 -21.41 -2.74 2.83
C LYS A 201 -21.22 -3.84 3.88
N ASN A 202 -21.68 -5.05 3.58
CA ASN A 202 -21.81 -6.14 4.55
C ASN A 202 -20.48 -6.65 5.12
N ILE A 203 -19.34 -6.34 4.50
CA ILE A 203 -18.02 -6.84 4.92
C ILE A 203 -17.58 -6.20 6.26
N TRP A 204 -17.94 -4.94 6.49
CA TRP A 204 -17.40 -4.14 7.60
C TRP A 204 -18.38 -3.85 8.73
N GLU A 205 -19.67 -4.19 8.58
CA GLU A 205 -20.71 -3.74 9.50
C GLU A 205 -20.48 -4.22 10.95
N ALA A 206 -20.20 -5.51 11.12
CA ALA A 206 -19.92 -6.09 12.44
C ALA A 206 -18.64 -5.48 13.05
N THR A 207 -17.56 -5.42 12.26
CA THR A 207 -16.27 -4.88 12.69
C THR A 207 -16.34 -3.40 13.06
N LEU A 208 -17.06 -2.59 12.28
CA LEU A 208 -17.25 -1.17 12.57
C LEU A 208 -18.05 -0.96 13.86
N THR A 209 -19.10 -1.76 14.07
CA THR A 209 -19.90 -1.72 15.29
C THR A 209 -19.05 -2.00 16.53
N GLU A 210 -18.15 -2.98 16.41
CA GLU A 210 -17.20 -3.31 17.47
C GLU A 210 -16.19 -2.19 17.72
N TRP A 211 -15.56 -1.65 16.69
CA TRP A 211 -14.62 -0.54 16.85
C TRP A 211 -15.27 0.70 17.48
N GLU A 212 -16.51 1.00 17.12
CA GLU A 212 -17.27 2.11 17.69
C GLU A 212 -17.61 1.88 19.16
N LEU A 213 -17.91 0.63 19.55
CA LEU A 213 -18.10 0.26 20.95
C LEU A 213 -16.81 0.46 21.75
N ILE A 214 -15.68 0.01 21.21
CA ILE A 214 -14.35 0.21 21.81
C ILE A 214 -14.06 1.71 21.98
N SER A 215 -14.22 2.50 20.91
CA SER A 215 -13.96 3.95 20.94
C SER A 215 -14.80 4.69 21.97
N LYS A 216 -16.11 4.39 22.03
CA LYS A 216 -17.02 4.95 23.03
C LYS A 216 -16.56 4.65 24.45
N HIS A 217 -16.25 3.39 24.73
CA HIS A 217 -15.90 2.96 26.07
C HIS A 217 -14.50 3.44 26.47
N TRP A 218 -13.56 3.50 25.53
CA TRP A 218 -12.25 4.10 25.74
C TRP A 218 -12.34 5.57 26.15
N THR A 219 -13.17 6.34 25.44
CA THR A 219 -13.44 7.76 25.78
C THR A 219 -14.00 7.91 27.20
N LEU A 220 -14.98 7.08 27.57
CA LEU A 220 -15.59 7.12 28.89
C LEU A 220 -14.61 6.74 30.00
N TYR A 221 -13.78 5.73 29.77
CA TYR A 221 -12.73 5.35 30.71
C TYR A 221 -11.70 6.45 30.90
N VAL A 222 -11.19 7.07 29.82
CA VAL A 222 -10.23 8.17 29.94
C VAL A 222 -10.81 9.34 30.74
N ALA A 223 -12.08 9.68 30.53
CA ALA A 223 -12.80 10.70 31.29
C ALA A 223 -13.04 10.32 32.77
N THR A 224 -12.96 9.04 33.11
CA THR A 224 -13.22 8.51 34.47
C THR A 224 -12.03 7.72 35.02
N LYS A 225 -10.83 7.96 34.51
CA LYS A 225 -9.64 7.14 34.78
C LYS A 225 -9.27 7.10 36.26
N ASN A 226 -9.65 8.11 37.04
CA ASN A 226 -9.46 8.14 38.49
C ASN A 226 -10.36 7.17 39.28
N LYS A 227 -11.34 6.52 38.62
CA LYS A 227 -12.29 5.58 39.24
C LYS A 227 -11.96 4.12 38.96
N TYR A 228 -11.01 3.85 38.08
CA TYR A 228 -10.70 2.49 37.61
C TYR A 228 -9.19 2.33 37.45
N ASP A 229 -8.65 1.21 37.93
CA ASP A 229 -7.21 0.93 37.85
C ASP A 229 -6.75 0.65 36.43
N SER A 230 -7.64 0.12 35.59
CA SER A 230 -7.39 -0.18 34.18
C SER A 230 -8.67 -0.09 33.35
N PHE A 231 -8.51 -0.05 32.02
CA PHE A 231 -9.65 -0.10 31.11
C PHE A 231 -10.38 -1.45 31.19
N GLU A 232 -9.67 -2.55 31.42
CA GLU A 232 -10.28 -3.86 31.64
C GLU A 232 -11.17 -3.85 32.90
N THR A 233 -10.69 -3.25 34.00
CA THR A 233 -11.49 -3.05 35.22
C THR A 233 -12.75 -2.23 34.94
N TYR A 234 -12.63 -1.17 34.11
CA TYR A 234 -13.77 -0.37 33.68
C TYR A 234 -14.80 -1.20 32.89
N LEU A 235 -14.36 -1.99 31.91
CA LEU A 235 -15.24 -2.83 31.09
C LEU A 235 -15.97 -3.86 31.94
N ASN A 236 -15.24 -4.56 32.81
CA ASN A 236 -15.80 -5.57 33.71
C ASN A 236 -16.83 -4.97 34.69
N THR A 237 -16.51 -3.83 35.31
CA THR A 237 -17.42 -3.14 36.24
C THR A 237 -18.67 -2.61 35.52
N SER A 238 -18.53 -2.24 34.25
CA SER A 238 -19.62 -1.71 33.43
C SER A 238 -20.43 -2.80 32.71
N GLY A 239 -20.08 -4.08 32.87
CA GLY A 239 -20.74 -5.21 32.20
C GLY A 239 -20.60 -5.20 30.68
N ILE A 240 -19.52 -4.62 30.14
CA ILE A 240 -19.29 -4.50 28.71
C ILE A 240 -18.44 -5.67 28.22
N GLN A 241 -18.92 -6.37 27.20
CA GLN A 241 -18.19 -7.41 26.49
C GLN A 241 -17.79 -6.90 25.10
N LEU A 242 -16.49 -6.99 24.81
CA LEU A 242 -15.92 -6.79 23.49
C LEU A 242 -15.66 -8.19 22.89
N ASN A 243 -15.75 -8.34 21.56
CA ASN A 243 -15.57 -9.65 20.91
C ASN A 243 -14.09 -9.97 20.66
#